data_AF-A0A162I8M7-F1
#
_entry.id   AF-A0A162I8M7-F1
#
_cell.length_a   1.000
_cell.length_b   1.000
_cell.length_c   1.000
_cell.angle_alpha   90.00
_cell.angle_beta   90.00
_cell.angle_gamma   90.00
#
_symmetry.space_group_name_H-M   'P 1'
#
loop_
_entity.id
_entity.type
_entity.pdbx_description
1 polymer ?
#
loop_
_entity_poly.entity_id
_entity_poly.type
_entity_poly.pdbx_seq_one_letter_code
_entity_poly.pdbx_strand_id
1 'polypeptide(L)'
;MAPSAEPVSTPPKTPTTLSNNGIAQGSNGNDVLASNSSPSTLAPVTSAEPSSPTLNGSAQLDRIGDDAVANPFNFKPISMAKSPVIKSNMGQRRGHKYKHSSISHQIFQEPPKRAPLALPNSLPIPTLKECRRSMSRDQKVRLGWSFCHICVAGYTLYSSQGSMAMSGLSHLILFDSLGAMLCVVVDVLSNFEVWKRSSIRHPFGLERAEVLAGFAMSVLLFFMGGDLISHTIQHSLENKGGHESHQVHEHHRVSAGEVDHVALLAIVSTLISALGLKNHARIGKAMRLAYIESLPSLLSNPAHFLTLSCSTLLLLLPLLSLKLYTWLDRLLSLGTGFSMCALGVYLVKNLGSMLLMSYSGTDTGSGVSDVLRDIRSDPQVVDVEEAKFWQVHYGLCMANIRLQVNGSEEGLVRLREKVTSTIRNRLAGGYGLGSQKWEVSLQLTRVTE
;
A
#
# COMPACT_ATOMS: atom_id res chain seq x y z
N MET A 1 55.01 20.64 20.91
CA MET A 1 55.40 19.54 20.00
C MET A 1 54.16 18.67 19.81
N ALA A 2 53.36 19.00 18.80
CA ALA A 2 52.06 18.38 18.52
C ALA A 2 52.20 17.43 17.32
N PRO A 3 51.51 16.27 17.30
CA PRO A 3 51.62 15.33 16.20
C PRO A 3 50.80 15.78 14.98
N SER A 4 51.43 15.66 13.82
CA SER A 4 50.91 16.00 12.49
C SER A 4 49.73 15.12 12.07
N ALA A 5 48.69 15.74 11.51
CA ALA A 5 47.54 15.07 10.91
C ALA A 5 47.85 14.60 9.48
N GLU A 6 47.42 13.39 9.14
CA GLU A 6 47.47 12.83 7.78
C GLU A 6 46.47 13.52 6.83
N PRO A 7 46.77 13.63 5.52
CA PRO A 7 45.89 14.27 4.56
C PRO A 7 44.72 13.36 4.14
N VAL A 8 43.50 13.90 4.25
CA VAL A 8 42.24 13.29 3.79
C VAL A 8 42.23 13.21 2.26
N SER A 9 42.00 12.00 1.74
CA SER A 9 41.84 11.70 0.32
C SER A 9 40.52 12.25 -0.23
N THR A 10 40.60 12.98 -1.35
CA THR A 10 39.43 13.50 -2.08
C THR A 10 38.90 12.45 -3.05
N PRO A 11 37.56 12.29 -3.20
CA PRO A 11 36.98 11.36 -4.16
C PRO A 11 37.08 11.91 -5.60
N PRO A 12 37.12 11.02 -6.62
CA PRO A 12 37.33 11.40 -8.01
C PRO A 12 36.12 12.13 -8.62
N LYS A 13 36.40 13.16 -9.44
CA LYS A 13 35.40 13.93 -10.19
C LYS A 13 34.79 13.10 -11.32
N THR A 14 33.47 13.13 -11.43
CA THR A 14 32.70 12.56 -12.56
C THR A 14 32.89 13.41 -13.83
N PRO A 15 32.93 12.82 -15.05
CA PRO A 15 33.15 13.57 -16.28
C PRO A 15 31.94 14.42 -16.66
N THR A 16 32.19 15.71 -16.88
CA THR A 16 31.25 16.68 -17.46
C THR A 16 31.06 16.37 -18.95
N THR A 17 29.81 16.16 -19.39
CA THR A 17 29.47 16.12 -20.81
C THR A 17 29.58 17.53 -21.40
N LEU A 18 30.30 17.65 -22.52
CA LEU A 18 30.43 18.88 -23.29
C LEU A 18 29.05 19.36 -23.77
N SER A 19 28.67 20.56 -23.34
CA SER A 19 27.62 21.35 -23.98
C SER A 19 28.27 22.13 -25.13
N ASN A 20 27.85 21.86 -26.36
CA ASN A 20 28.31 22.60 -27.53
C ASN A 20 27.50 23.90 -27.64
N ASN A 21 28.22 25.02 -27.66
CA ASN A 21 27.67 26.36 -27.84
C ASN A 21 27.65 26.72 -29.33
N GLY A 22 26.59 27.44 -29.73
CA GLY A 22 26.64 28.39 -30.84
C GLY A 22 25.75 28.03 -32.04
N ILE A 23 24.64 28.76 -32.21
CA ILE A 23 24.59 29.97 -33.04
C ILE A 23 23.31 30.73 -32.67
N ALA A 24 23.48 32.01 -32.32
CA ALA A 24 22.42 33.00 -32.24
C ALA A 24 22.43 33.80 -33.54
N GLN A 25 21.26 34.00 -34.15
CA GLN A 25 20.95 35.16 -34.98
C GLN A 25 19.44 35.42 -34.83
N GLY A 26 19.11 36.61 -34.33
CA GLY A 26 17.74 37.07 -34.18
C GLY A 26 17.27 37.87 -35.40
N SER A 27 15.95 38.01 -35.53
CA SER A 27 15.27 39.23 -35.98
C SER A 27 13.75 39.03 -36.00
N ASN A 28 13.07 39.87 -35.22
CA ASN A 28 11.78 40.54 -35.43
C ASN A 28 10.82 40.09 -36.55
N GLY A 29 9.52 40.11 -36.20
CA GLY A 29 8.48 40.60 -37.12
C GLY A 29 7.16 39.84 -37.11
N ASN A 30 6.20 40.36 -36.33
CA ASN A 30 4.76 40.53 -36.57
C ASN A 30 3.92 39.59 -37.47
N ASP A 31 2.69 39.42 -36.98
CA ASP A 31 1.41 39.22 -37.69
C ASP A 31 1.17 37.89 -38.42
N VAL A 32 0.14 37.17 -38.00
CA VAL A 32 -1.18 37.14 -38.68
C VAL A 32 -2.04 36.00 -38.10
N LEU A 33 -3.26 36.39 -37.72
CA LEU A 33 -4.42 35.57 -37.44
C LEU A 33 -4.87 34.80 -38.70
N ALA A 34 -5.05 33.47 -38.64
CA ALA A 34 -6.11 32.77 -39.40
C ALA A 34 -6.22 31.28 -39.04
N SER A 35 -7.42 30.93 -38.60
CA SER A 35 -8.05 29.62 -38.63
C SER A 35 -8.02 28.97 -40.02
N ASN A 36 -7.84 27.64 -40.13
CA ASN A 36 -8.91 26.63 -40.26
C ASN A 36 -8.39 25.29 -40.83
N SER A 37 -9.15 24.22 -40.57
CA SER A 37 -9.18 22.89 -41.25
C SER A 37 -8.25 21.75 -40.77
N SER A 38 -8.87 20.77 -40.10
CA SER A 38 -8.51 19.34 -40.10
C SER A 38 -9.09 18.68 -41.37
N PRO A 39 -9.00 17.35 -41.63
CA PRO A 39 -8.14 16.27 -41.10
C PRO A 39 -7.53 15.38 -42.22
N SER A 40 -6.54 14.51 -41.94
CA SER A 40 -6.31 13.22 -42.64
C SER A 40 -5.24 12.37 -41.91
N THR A 41 -5.60 11.24 -41.29
CA THR A 41 -5.50 9.84 -41.79
C THR A 41 -4.10 9.38 -42.21
N LEU A 42 -3.51 8.41 -41.49
CA LEU A 42 -2.70 7.32 -42.05
C LEU A 42 -2.65 6.13 -41.06
N ALA A 43 -2.57 4.93 -41.66
CA ALA A 43 -3.10 3.63 -41.21
C ALA A 43 -2.05 2.71 -40.51
N PRO A 44 -2.45 1.51 -40.03
CA PRO A 44 -1.68 0.66 -39.11
C PRO A 44 -0.88 -0.44 -39.82
N VAL A 45 0.20 -0.91 -39.16
CA VAL A 45 1.05 -2.02 -39.61
C VAL A 45 0.56 -3.33 -39.00
N THR A 46 0.18 -4.27 -39.86
CA THR A 46 -0.05 -5.70 -39.61
C THR A 46 1.21 -6.51 -39.89
N SER A 47 1.51 -7.52 -39.06
CA SER A 47 2.43 -8.61 -39.41
C SER A 47 1.97 -9.92 -38.79
N ALA A 48 1.93 -10.94 -39.65
CA ALA A 48 1.23 -12.21 -39.54
C ALA A 48 2.02 -13.32 -38.83
N GLU A 49 1.28 -14.35 -38.42
CA GLU A 49 1.72 -15.64 -37.86
C GLU A 49 2.48 -16.53 -38.87
N PRO A 50 3.36 -17.44 -38.41
CA PRO A 50 3.91 -18.51 -39.24
C PRO A 50 3.18 -19.86 -39.01
N SER A 51 2.72 -20.45 -40.12
CA SER A 51 2.14 -21.79 -40.23
C SER A 51 3.19 -22.85 -40.62
N SER A 52 3.10 -24.02 -39.98
CA SER A 52 3.93 -25.24 -40.16
C SER A 52 3.71 -25.96 -41.49
N PRO A 53 4.69 -26.70 -42.04
CA PRO A 53 4.46 -27.66 -43.12
C PRO A 53 4.41 -29.12 -42.64
N THR A 54 3.46 -29.86 -43.22
CA THR A 54 3.21 -31.30 -43.10
C THR A 54 4.01 -32.15 -44.11
N LEU A 55 4.28 -33.39 -43.71
CA LEU A 55 4.93 -34.49 -44.44
C LEU A 55 4.03 -35.10 -45.55
N ASN A 56 4.60 -35.55 -46.68
CA ASN A 56 4.38 -36.87 -47.31
C ASN A 56 5.07 -37.06 -48.69
N GLY A 57 5.79 -38.18 -48.86
CA GLY A 57 5.45 -39.19 -49.89
C GLY A 57 6.29 -39.37 -51.17
N SER A 58 7.35 -40.20 -51.07
CA SER A 58 7.74 -41.35 -51.96
C SER A 58 8.38 -41.22 -53.37
N ALA A 59 9.53 -41.91 -53.49
CA ALA A 59 10.16 -42.69 -54.59
C ALA A 59 10.77 -41.94 -55.80
N GLN A 60 11.91 -42.29 -56.43
CA GLN A 60 12.61 -43.57 -56.65
C GLN A 60 14.08 -43.33 -57.14
N LEU A 61 14.97 -44.29 -56.84
CA LEU A 61 16.37 -44.59 -57.28
C LEU A 61 17.09 -43.75 -58.36
N ASP A 62 18.37 -43.38 -58.14
CA ASP A 62 19.52 -44.09 -58.76
C ASP A 62 20.94 -43.66 -58.28
N ARG A 63 21.73 -44.69 -57.96
CA ARG A 63 23.20 -44.95 -58.07
C ARG A 63 24.32 -43.87 -58.13
N ILE A 64 25.32 -44.15 -57.27
CA ILE A 64 26.81 -44.07 -57.41
C ILE A 64 27.50 -42.71 -57.25
N GLY A 65 28.49 -42.68 -56.33
CA GLY A 65 29.56 -41.68 -56.34
C GLY A 65 30.11 -41.38 -54.95
N ASP A 66 31.16 -42.10 -54.57
CA ASP A 66 32.01 -41.86 -53.40
C ASP A 66 32.67 -40.48 -53.52
N ASP A 67 32.39 -39.56 -52.59
CA ASP A 67 33.27 -38.41 -52.35
C ASP A 67 33.11 -37.90 -50.92
N ALA A 68 34.24 -37.91 -50.22
CA ALA A 68 34.40 -37.51 -48.84
C ALA A 68 34.17 -36.01 -48.68
N VAL A 69 33.13 -35.63 -47.94
CA VAL A 69 32.93 -34.24 -47.48
C VAL A 69 32.91 -34.22 -45.95
N ALA A 70 33.77 -33.33 -45.44
CA ALA A 70 34.16 -33.16 -44.05
C ALA A 70 32.98 -33.02 -43.09
N ASN A 71 32.92 -33.91 -42.10
CA ASN A 71 31.99 -33.83 -40.98
C ASN A 71 32.58 -32.89 -39.90
N PRO A 72 31.95 -31.74 -39.56
CA PRO A 72 32.53 -30.73 -38.66
C PRO A 72 32.42 -31.09 -37.16
N PHE A 73 31.97 -32.31 -36.84
CA PHE A 73 31.76 -32.77 -35.47
C PHE A 73 32.54 -34.06 -35.20
N ASN A 74 33.83 -33.92 -34.93
CA ASN A 74 34.70 -35.00 -34.48
C ASN A 74 34.54 -35.23 -32.96
N PHE A 75 33.41 -35.81 -32.55
CA PHE A 75 33.22 -36.23 -31.17
C PHE A 75 33.96 -37.54 -30.92
N LYS A 76 35.07 -37.48 -30.17
CA LYS A 76 35.69 -38.67 -29.58
C LYS A 76 34.94 -39.02 -28.29
N PRO A 77 34.17 -40.13 -28.23
CA PRO A 77 33.57 -40.55 -26.97
C PRO A 77 34.67 -41.00 -26.01
N ILE A 78 34.91 -40.24 -24.95
CA ILE A 78 35.73 -40.70 -23.81
C ILE A 78 34.82 -41.58 -22.94
N SER A 79 35.09 -42.89 -22.91
CA SER A 79 34.46 -43.79 -21.96
C SER A 79 35.12 -43.58 -20.59
N MET A 80 34.35 -43.11 -19.60
CA MET A 80 34.78 -43.18 -18.22
C MET A 80 34.47 -44.58 -17.68
N ALA A 81 35.52 -45.33 -17.40
CA ALA A 81 35.45 -46.64 -16.78
C ALA A 81 34.82 -46.56 -15.39
N LYS A 82 33.94 -47.52 -15.10
CA LYS A 82 33.17 -47.68 -13.86
C LYS A 82 33.87 -48.74 -13.00
N SER A 83 34.34 -48.39 -11.80
CA SER A 83 34.83 -49.32 -10.75
C SER A 83 35.00 -48.57 -9.40
N PRO A 84 34.89 -49.24 -8.23
CA PRO A 84 33.63 -49.50 -7.54
C PRO A 84 33.49 -48.75 -6.19
N VAL A 85 32.25 -48.75 -5.69
CA VAL A 85 31.81 -48.21 -4.39
C VAL A 85 32.40 -49.03 -3.23
N ILE A 86 33.08 -48.37 -2.30
CA ILE A 86 33.31 -48.87 -0.93
C ILE A 86 32.56 -47.96 0.05
N LYS A 87 31.74 -48.61 0.88
CA LYS A 87 30.78 -48.01 1.81
C LYS A 87 31.42 -47.31 3.01
N SER A 88 30.67 -46.31 3.50
CA SER A 88 30.39 -45.92 4.89
C SER A 88 31.56 -45.67 5.86
N ASN A 89 31.62 -44.42 6.36
CA ASN A 89 31.61 -44.24 7.80
C ASN A 89 30.80 -43.01 8.23
N MET A 90 29.71 -43.36 8.90
CA MET A 90 28.86 -42.59 9.78
C MET A 90 29.69 -41.81 10.82
N GLY A 91 29.41 -40.51 10.92
CA GLY A 91 29.48 -39.71 12.14
C GLY A 91 30.82 -39.59 12.87
N GLN A 92 31.50 -38.45 12.72
CA GLN A 92 32.11 -37.74 13.86
C GLN A 92 32.18 -36.22 13.65
N ARG A 93 31.37 -35.53 14.45
CA ARG A 93 31.61 -34.26 15.18
C ARG A 93 32.44 -33.13 14.52
N ARG A 94 31.73 -32.01 14.29
CA ARG A 94 32.11 -30.61 14.56
C ARG A 94 33.57 -30.21 14.26
N GLY A 95 33.83 -29.84 13.01
CA GLY A 95 34.93 -28.98 12.62
C GLY A 95 34.45 -27.54 12.39
N HIS A 96 35.06 -26.58 13.07
CA HIS A 96 34.90 -25.16 12.76
C HIS A 96 35.25 -24.88 11.28
N LYS A 97 34.39 -24.13 10.58
CA LYS A 97 34.61 -23.68 9.20
C LYS A 97 35.79 -22.72 9.14
N TYR A 98 37.00 -23.23 8.98
CA TYR A 98 38.14 -22.44 8.54
C TYR A 98 38.05 -22.26 7.02
N LYS A 99 37.63 -21.07 6.57
CA LYS A 99 37.63 -20.65 5.16
C LYS A 99 39.04 -20.27 4.64
N HIS A 100 40.10 -20.54 5.41
CA HIS A 100 41.45 -20.01 5.15
C HIS A 100 42.57 -21.06 5.11
N SER A 101 42.26 -22.36 5.11
CA SER A 101 43.29 -23.39 4.91
C SER A 101 43.62 -23.50 3.42
N SER A 102 44.83 -23.07 3.07
CA SER A 102 45.43 -23.00 1.73
C SER A 102 45.72 -24.35 1.06
N ILE A 103 45.00 -25.42 1.40
CA ILE A 103 45.20 -26.76 0.81
C ILE A 103 43.90 -27.26 0.20
N SER A 104 43.97 -27.39 -1.11
CA SER A 104 42.93 -27.55 -2.10
C SER A 104 42.26 -28.92 -2.09
N HIS A 105 41.06 -29.02 -1.52
CA HIS A 105 40.02 -29.96 -1.99
C HIS A 105 38.64 -29.30 -1.87
N GLN A 106 38.42 -28.23 -2.65
CA GLN A 106 37.10 -27.65 -2.92
C GLN A 106 36.29 -28.61 -3.80
N ILE A 107 35.83 -29.72 -3.22
CA ILE A 107 34.90 -30.66 -3.88
C ILE A 107 33.48 -30.05 -3.97
N PHE A 108 33.17 -29.09 -3.11
CA PHE A 108 31.98 -28.26 -3.23
C PHE A 108 32.36 -26.96 -3.91
N GLN A 109 32.12 -26.88 -5.21
CA GLN A 109 32.02 -25.60 -5.90
C GLN A 109 30.93 -24.81 -5.19
N GLU A 110 31.28 -23.63 -4.64
CA GLU A 110 30.24 -22.71 -4.18
C GLU A 110 29.32 -22.47 -5.39
N PRO A 111 27.98 -22.63 -5.22
CA PRO A 111 27.06 -22.39 -6.32
C PRO A 111 27.40 -21.03 -6.93
N PRO A 112 27.45 -20.91 -8.28
CA PRO A 112 27.86 -19.68 -8.94
C PRO A 112 27.15 -18.52 -8.27
N LYS A 113 27.92 -17.55 -7.76
CA LYS A 113 27.35 -16.40 -7.05
C LYS A 113 26.28 -15.82 -7.94
N ARG A 114 25.02 -15.94 -7.52
CA ARG A 114 23.86 -15.39 -8.24
C ARG A 114 24.23 -13.95 -8.58
N ALA A 115 24.10 -13.59 -9.86
CA ALA A 115 24.30 -12.21 -10.28
C ALA A 115 23.56 -11.30 -9.29
N PRO A 116 24.22 -10.26 -8.75
CA PRO A 116 23.61 -9.42 -7.74
C PRO A 116 22.26 -8.96 -8.29
N LEU A 117 21.18 -9.14 -7.50
CA LEU A 117 19.88 -8.63 -7.89
C LEU A 117 20.07 -7.16 -8.30
N ALA A 118 19.57 -6.77 -9.47
CA ALA A 118 19.71 -5.42 -10.03
C ALA A 118 18.94 -4.34 -9.24
N LEU A 119 18.71 -4.57 -7.93
CA LEU A 119 18.05 -3.68 -7.02
C LEU A 119 19.10 -2.93 -6.19
N PRO A 120 18.94 -1.61 -6.00
CA PRO A 120 19.82 -0.85 -5.13
C PRO A 120 19.71 -1.37 -3.69
N ASN A 121 20.84 -1.38 -2.98
CA ASN A 121 20.89 -1.82 -1.58
C ASN A 121 19.92 -1.02 -0.69
N SER A 122 19.92 0.30 -0.84
CA SER A 122 18.95 1.19 -0.23
C SER A 122 18.78 2.43 -1.09
N LEU A 123 17.62 3.08 -0.98
CA LEU A 123 17.35 4.38 -1.57
C LEU A 123 17.49 5.47 -0.48
N PRO A 124 17.91 6.69 -0.84
CA PRO A 124 18.05 7.77 0.12
C PRO A 124 16.68 8.14 0.70
N ILE A 125 16.60 8.21 2.03
CA ILE A 125 15.40 8.66 2.74
C ILE A 125 15.42 10.20 2.76
N PRO A 126 14.34 10.87 2.33
CA PRO A 126 14.32 12.32 2.22
C PRO A 126 14.41 13.00 3.59
N THR A 127 15.19 14.07 3.65
CA THR A 127 15.23 14.96 4.82
C THR A 127 14.03 15.90 4.83
N LEU A 128 13.70 16.49 5.99
CA LEU A 128 12.61 17.49 6.09
C LEU A 128 12.82 18.69 5.16
N LYS A 129 14.08 19.11 4.98
CA LYS A 129 14.45 20.20 4.07
C LYS A 129 14.14 19.85 2.61
N GLU A 130 14.42 18.61 2.22
CA GLU A 130 14.12 18.11 0.87
C GLU A 130 12.62 17.93 0.66
N CYS A 131 11.89 17.42 1.66
CA CYS A 131 10.43 17.34 1.63
C CYS A 131 9.80 18.72 1.40
N ARG A 132 10.25 19.74 2.15
CA ARG A 132 9.78 21.12 1.99
C ARG A 132 10.08 21.68 0.59
N ARG A 133 11.24 21.36 0.02
CA ARG A 133 11.64 21.81 -1.31
C ARG A 133 10.87 21.10 -2.43
N SER A 134 10.55 19.83 -2.23
CA SER A 134 9.80 18.98 -3.17
C SER A 134 8.31 19.35 -3.26
N MET A 135 7.77 20.04 -2.25
CA MET A 135 6.34 20.29 -2.11
C MET A 135 5.78 21.16 -3.25
N SER A 136 4.81 20.63 -3.99
CA SER A 136 4.07 21.35 -5.03
C SER A 136 3.17 22.43 -4.42
N ARG A 137 2.74 23.43 -5.21
CA ARG A 137 1.82 24.48 -4.73
C ARG A 137 0.55 23.89 -4.10
N ASP A 138 -0.04 22.88 -4.73
CA ASP A 138 -1.24 22.20 -4.24
C ASP A 138 -0.99 21.45 -2.93
N GLN A 139 0.20 20.84 -2.76
CA GLN A 139 0.58 20.22 -1.49
C GLN A 139 0.77 21.26 -0.39
N LYS A 140 1.30 22.45 -0.70
CA LYS A 140 1.43 23.54 0.29
C LYS A 140 0.08 24.08 0.73
N VAL A 141 -0.84 24.28 -0.22
CA VAL A 141 -2.21 24.74 0.08
C VAL A 141 -2.92 23.69 0.94
N ARG A 142 -2.83 22.40 0.60
CA ARG A 142 -3.40 21.32 1.40
C ARG A 142 -2.79 21.24 2.80
N LEU A 143 -1.47 21.45 2.94
CA LEU A 143 -0.78 21.47 4.24
C LEU A 143 -1.20 22.68 5.08
N GLY A 144 -1.31 23.86 4.47
CA GLY A 144 -1.80 25.06 5.16
C GLY A 144 -3.24 24.89 5.61
N TRP A 145 -4.08 24.28 4.77
CA TRP A 145 -5.45 23.95 5.13
C TRP A 145 -5.55 22.93 6.25
N SER A 146 -4.75 21.85 6.23
CA SER A 146 -4.79 20.86 7.32
C SER A 146 -4.39 21.47 8.66
N PHE A 147 -3.43 22.40 8.68
CA PHE A 147 -3.12 23.17 9.88
C PHE A 147 -4.29 24.06 10.32
N CYS A 148 -4.92 24.79 9.39
CA CYS A 148 -6.12 25.57 9.68
C CYS A 148 -7.25 24.70 10.24
N HIS A 149 -7.43 23.50 9.72
CA HIS A 149 -8.46 22.56 10.18
C HIS A 149 -8.16 22.04 11.60
N ILE A 150 -6.90 21.80 11.94
CA ILE A 150 -6.48 21.50 13.33
C ILE A 150 -6.76 22.69 14.24
N CYS A 151 -6.52 23.92 13.79
CA CYS A 151 -6.85 25.12 14.57
C CYS A 151 -8.36 25.23 14.82
N VAL A 152 -9.21 24.88 13.84
CA VAL A 152 -10.67 24.79 14.04
C VAL A 152 -11.01 23.76 15.11
N ALA A 153 -10.40 22.57 15.07
CA ALA A 153 -10.60 21.56 16.12
C ALA A 153 -10.22 22.07 17.51
N GLY A 154 -9.07 22.76 17.62
CA GLY A 154 -8.62 23.36 18.87
C GLY A 154 -9.53 24.47 19.38
N TYR A 155 -10.07 25.29 18.48
CA TYR A 155 -11.06 26.31 18.81
C TYR A 155 -12.38 25.68 19.30
N THR A 156 -12.91 24.67 18.61
CA THR A 156 -14.09 23.91 19.03
C THR A 156 -13.88 23.29 20.42
N LEU A 157 -12.70 22.71 20.68
CA LEU A 157 -12.38 22.15 21.99
C LEU A 157 -12.34 23.24 23.07
N TYR A 158 -11.72 24.38 22.79
CA TYR A 158 -11.68 25.52 23.72
C TYR A 158 -13.09 26.05 24.04
N SER A 159 -13.96 26.15 23.03
CA SER A 159 -15.35 26.58 23.17
C SER A 159 -16.29 25.49 23.71
N SER A 160 -15.83 24.25 23.91
CA SER A 160 -16.69 23.13 24.36
C SER A 160 -17.08 23.18 25.83
N GLN A 161 -16.64 24.19 26.58
CA GLN A 161 -16.88 24.32 28.02
C GLN A 161 -18.38 24.36 28.32
N GLY A 162 -18.94 23.25 28.82
CA GLY A 162 -20.35 23.15 29.21
C GLY A 162 -21.27 22.40 28.23
N SER A 163 -20.75 21.84 27.13
CA SER A 163 -21.47 20.89 26.27
C SER A 163 -20.64 19.64 26.00
N MET A 164 -21.19 18.48 26.37
CA MET A 164 -20.50 17.20 26.17
C MET A 164 -20.48 16.84 24.68
N ALA A 165 -21.55 17.16 23.95
CA ALA A 165 -21.61 16.91 22.52
C ALA A 165 -20.63 17.81 21.73
N MET A 166 -20.40 19.05 22.16
CA MET A 166 -19.35 19.90 21.57
C MET A 166 -17.94 19.36 21.81
N SER A 167 -17.67 18.80 23.00
CA SER A 167 -16.41 18.12 23.26
C SER A 167 -16.23 16.92 22.31
N GLY A 168 -17.27 16.10 22.15
CA GLY A 168 -17.28 15.01 21.17
C GLY A 168 -17.08 15.49 19.73
N LEU A 169 -17.72 16.59 19.33
CA LEU A 169 -17.51 17.20 18.02
C LEU A 169 -16.05 17.63 17.82
N SER A 170 -15.40 18.21 18.84
CA SER A 170 -14.00 18.62 18.73
C SER A 170 -13.05 17.45 18.47
N HIS A 171 -13.29 16.29 19.11
CA HIS A 171 -12.52 15.07 18.86
C HIS A 171 -12.72 14.55 17.43
N LEU A 172 -13.93 14.64 16.88
CA LEU A 172 -14.21 14.27 15.49
C LEU A 172 -13.48 15.18 14.48
N ILE A 173 -13.56 16.50 14.67
CA ILE A 173 -12.84 17.47 13.81
C ILE A 173 -11.32 17.25 13.93
N LEU A 174 -10.82 16.96 15.12
CA LEU A 174 -9.40 16.66 15.33
C LEU A 174 -8.99 15.40 14.55
N PHE A 175 -9.79 14.32 14.61
CA PHE A 175 -9.53 13.11 13.84
C PHE A 175 -9.53 13.38 12.32
N ASP A 176 -10.51 14.12 11.82
CA ASP A 176 -10.63 14.48 10.40
C ASP A 176 -9.45 15.33 9.91
N SER A 177 -9.04 16.32 10.72
CA SER A 177 -7.92 17.21 10.39
C SER A 177 -6.56 16.51 10.43
N LEU A 178 -6.34 15.61 11.39
CA LEU A 178 -5.16 14.74 11.43
C LEU A 178 -5.14 13.73 10.27
N GLY A 179 -6.30 13.18 9.88
CA GLY A 179 -6.42 12.34 8.69
C GLY A 179 -6.08 13.09 7.40
N ALA A 180 -6.55 14.33 7.27
CA ALA A 180 -6.18 15.21 6.16
C ALA A 180 -4.68 15.54 6.15
N MET A 181 -4.09 15.80 7.33
CA MET A 181 -2.64 16.02 7.47
C MET A 181 -1.85 14.79 7.02
N LEU A 182 -2.23 13.59 7.46
CA LEU A 182 -1.59 12.34 7.05
C LEU A 182 -1.63 12.16 5.53
N CYS A 183 -2.77 12.44 4.89
CA CYS A 183 -2.89 12.36 3.43
C CYS A 183 -1.88 13.26 2.71
N VAL A 184 -1.67 14.48 3.21
CA VAL A 184 -0.71 15.43 2.63
C VAL A 184 0.72 14.97 2.88
N VAL A 185 1.05 14.51 4.08
CA VAL A 185 2.39 13.99 4.42
C VAL A 185 2.74 12.81 3.50
N VAL A 186 1.84 11.85 3.34
CA VAL A 186 2.00 10.70 2.44
C VAL A 186 2.15 11.17 0.99
N ASP A 187 1.38 12.16 0.55
CA ASP A 187 1.48 12.71 -0.79
C ASP A 187 2.86 13.33 -1.07
N VAL A 188 3.37 14.14 -0.13
CA VAL A 188 4.69 14.76 -0.23
C VAL A 188 5.79 13.69 -0.22
N LEU A 189 5.68 12.67 0.63
CA LEU A 189 6.63 11.57 0.68
C LEU A 189 6.61 10.73 -0.61
N SER A 190 5.45 10.63 -1.26
CA SER A 190 5.30 9.91 -2.54
C SER A 190 5.97 10.59 -3.73
N ASN A 191 6.44 11.84 -3.58
CA ASN A 191 7.28 12.52 -4.59
C ASN A 191 8.67 11.87 -4.70
N PHE A 192 9.12 11.11 -3.71
CA PHE A 192 10.43 10.47 -3.70
C PHE A 192 10.34 9.00 -4.12
N GLU A 193 11.32 8.54 -4.91
CA GLU A 193 11.34 7.16 -5.42
C GLU A 193 11.30 6.11 -4.31
N VAL A 194 11.94 6.36 -3.15
CA VAL A 194 11.98 5.45 -2.00
C VAL A 194 10.59 5.07 -1.48
N TRP A 195 9.57 5.90 -1.75
CA TRP A 195 8.21 5.60 -1.35
C TRP A 195 7.65 4.38 -2.08
N LYS A 196 7.80 4.32 -3.42
CA LYS A 196 7.19 3.30 -4.28
C LYS A 196 8.17 2.24 -4.78
N ARG A 197 9.45 2.57 -4.88
CA ARG A 197 10.48 1.72 -5.48
C ARG A 197 11.05 0.73 -4.46
N SER A 198 11.08 -0.54 -4.83
CA SER A 198 11.70 -1.61 -4.06
C SER A 198 13.22 -1.44 -3.95
N SER A 199 13.76 -1.72 -2.77
CA SER A 199 15.19 -1.83 -2.49
C SER A 199 15.48 -3.07 -1.63
N ILE A 200 16.75 -3.45 -1.46
CA ILE A 200 17.11 -4.60 -0.61
C ILE A 200 16.70 -4.35 0.85
N ARG A 201 16.89 -3.12 1.35
CA ARG A 201 16.45 -2.72 2.70
C ARG A 201 14.93 -2.63 2.85
N HIS A 202 14.24 -2.12 1.82
CA HIS A 202 12.78 -1.96 1.80
C HIS A 202 12.18 -2.63 0.55
N PRO A 203 11.86 -3.94 0.60
CA PRO A 203 11.43 -4.72 -0.56
C PRO A 203 10.14 -4.22 -1.21
N PHE A 204 9.27 -3.56 -0.44
CA PHE A 204 7.97 -3.03 -0.89
C PHE A 204 7.90 -1.50 -0.82
N GLY A 205 9.05 -0.82 -0.82
CA GLY A 205 9.12 0.63 -0.58
C GLY A 205 8.72 1.02 0.84
N LEU A 206 8.30 2.27 1.02
CA LEU A 206 7.87 2.83 2.31
C LEU A 206 6.34 2.94 2.44
N GLU A 207 5.56 2.44 1.47
CA GLU A 207 4.09 2.53 1.50
C GLU A 207 3.46 1.87 2.74
N ARG A 208 4.13 0.88 3.35
CA ARG A 208 3.67 0.27 4.62
C ARG A 208 3.68 1.25 5.81
N ALA A 209 4.46 2.33 5.75
CA ALA A 209 4.45 3.37 6.79
C ALA A 209 3.11 4.13 6.84
N GLU A 210 2.43 4.29 5.70
CA GLU A 210 1.08 4.88 5.64
C GLU A 210 0.08 4.04 6.43
N VAL A 211 0.14 2.71 6.26
CA VAL A 211 -0.70 1.75 6.99
C VAL A 211 -0.47 1.84 8.50
N LEU A 212 0.79 1.96 8.92
CA LEU A 212 1.16 2.10 10.33
C LEU A 212 0.63 3.42 10.91
N ALA A 213 0.76 4.52 10.18
CA ALA A 213 0.23 5.81 10.60
C ALA A 213 -1.30 5.79 10.67
N GLY A 214 -1.98 5.15 9.72
CA GLY A 214 -3.43 4.91 9.76
C GLY A 214 -3.85 4.06 10.95
N PHE A 215 -3.07 3.04 11.31
CA PHE A 215 -3.30 2.23 12.50
C PHE A 215 -3.17 3.07 13.78
N ALA A 216 -2.12 3.88 13.91
CA ALA A 216 -1.97 4.79 15.04
C ALA A 216 -3.15 5.78 15.17
N MET A 217 -3.60 6.34 14.05
CA MET A 217 -4.81 7.18 14.01
C MET A 217 -6.07 6.44 14.48
N SER A 218 -6.25 5.17 14.08
CA SER A 218 -7.40 4.37 14.52
C SER A 218 -7.40 4.07 16.03
N VAL A 219 -6.22 3.86 16.61
CA VAL A 219 -6.04 3.71 18.06
C VAL A 219 -6.40 5.03 18.76
N LEU A 220 -5.92 6.16 18.25
CA LEU A 220 -6.27 7.48 18.77
C LEU A 220 -7.79 7.70 18.76
N LEU A 221 -8.48 7.36 17.67
CA LEU A 221 -9.94 7.46 17.57
C LEU A 221 -10.66 6.62 18.63
N PHE A 222 -10.21 5.38 18.82
CA PHE A 222 -10.76 4.48 19.82
C PHE A 222 -10.63 5.07 21.24
N PHE A 223 -9.44 5.58 21.59
CA PHE A 223 -9.20 6.22 22.88
C PHE A 223 -9.99 7.52 23.07
N MET A 224 -10.07 8.38 22.05
CA MET A 224 -10.90 9.61 22.13
C MET A 224 -12.39 9.27 22.31
N GLY A 225 -12.89 8.20 21.69
CA GLY A 225 -14.25 7.73 21.93
C GLY A 225 -14.45 7.23 23.36
N GLY A 226 -13.50 6.45 23.89
CA GLY A 226 -13.54 5.94 25.27
C GLY A 226 -13.44 7.05 26.31
N ASP A 227 -12.58 8.04 26.07
CA ASP A 227 -12.45 9.24 26.89
C ASP A 227 -13.77 10.03 26.96
N LEU A 228 -14.40 10.25 25.80
CA LEU A 228 -15.69 10.93 25.72
C LEU A 228 -16.80 10.18 26.48
N ILE A 229 -16.86 8.85 26.34
CA ILE A 229 -17.82 8.01 27.09
C ILE A 229 -17.57 8.15 28.59
N SER A 230 -16.31 8.02 29.02
CA SER A 230 -15.91 8.09 30.43
C SER A 230 -16.31 9.43 31.05
N HIS A 231 -15.93 10.55 30.41
CA HIS A 231 -16.29 11.89 30.87
C HIS A 231 -17.81 12.09 30.91
N THR A 232 -18.56 11.57 29.92
CA THR A 232 -20.02 11.70 29.90
C THR A 232 -20.69 10.90 31.02
N ILE A 233 -20.19 9.70 31.33
CA ILE A 233 -20.70 8.88 32.44
C ILE A 233 -20.39 9.55 33.78
N GLN A 234 -19.16 10.03 33.98
CA GLN A 234 -18.73 10.71 35.21
C GLN A 234 -19.63 11.91 35.51
N HIS A 235 -19.82 12.81 34.54
CA HIS A 235 -20.68 13.98 34.71
C HIS A 235 -22.17 13.61 34.95
N SER A 236 -22.61 12.45 34.45
CA SER A 236 -23.97 11.95 34.70
C SER A 236 -24.14 11.38 36.12
N LEU A 237 -23.08 10.80 36.70
CA LEU A 237 -23.06 10.24 38.05
C LEU A 237 -22.85 11.32 39.13
N GLU A 238 -21.94 12.27 38.91
CA GLU A 238 -21.69 13.40 39.83
C GLU A 238 -22.96 14.22 40.07
N ASN A 239 -23.75 14.46 39.02
CA ASN A 239 -25.05 15.16 39.11
C ASN A 239 -26.13 14.44 39.92
N LYS A 240 -25.95 13.16 40.28
CA LYS A 240 -26.92 12.37 41.08
C LYS A 240 -26.48 12.18 42.53
N GLY A 241 -25.22 12.44 42.87
CA GLY A 241 -24.61 12.05 44.13
C GLY A 241 -24.79 13.02 45.32
N GLY A 242 -25.38 14.20 45.13
CA GLY A 242 -25.63 15.15 46.22
C GLY A 242 -24.39 15.74 46.93
N HIS A 243 -23.18 15.41 46.46
CA HIS A 243 -21.94 15.97 46.94
C HIS A 243 -21.52 17.15 46.06
N GLU A 244 -21.34 18.33 46.65
CA GLU A 244 -20.73 19.47 45.97
C GLU A 244 -19.29 19.12 45.57
N SER A 245 -18.95 19.35 44.30
CA SER A 245 -17.56 19.23 43.83
C SER A 245 -16.70 20.32 44.49
N HIS A 246 -15.70 19.93 45.28
CA HIS A 246 -14.74 20.87 45.89
C HIS A 246 -13.85 21.62 44.88
N GLN A 247 -14.00 21.38 43.58
CA GLN A 247 -13.48 22.21 42.51
C GLN A 247 -14.65 22.92 41.83
N VAL A 248 -14.90 24.17 42.25
CA VAL A 248 -15.85 25.07 41.59
C VAL A 248 -15.23 25.53 40.28
N HIS A 249 -15.35 24.72 39.24
CA HIS A 249 -15.33 25.23 37.88
C HIS A 249 -16.77 25.65 37.56
N GLU A 250 -17.08 26.95 37.69
CA GLU A 250 -18.32 27.48 37.14
C GLU A 250 -18.33 27.21 35.64
N HIS A 251 -19.06 26.18 35.21
CA HIS A 251 -19.33 25.93 33.81
C HIS A 251 -20.36 26.97 33.35
N HIS A 252 -19.86 28.14 32.90
CA HIS A 252 -20.67 29.07 32.12
C HIS A 252 -21.24 28.29 30.95
N ARG A 253 -22.57 28.10 30.91
CA ARG A 253 -23.21 27.33 29.85
C ARG A 253 -22.89 28.00 28.50
N VAL A 254 -22.47 27.19 27.54
CA VAL A 254 -22.26 27.66 26.16
C VAL A 254 -23.53 28.35 25.67
N SER A 255 -23.40 29.57 25.18
CA SER A 255 -24.51 30.29 24.55
C SER A 255 -24.95 29.54 23.29
N ALA A 256 -26.25 29.43 23.05
CA ALA A 256 -26.79 28.77 21.85
C ALA A 256 -26.14 29.28 20.55
N GLY A 257 -25.84 30.59 20.47
CA GLY A 257 -25.16 31.16 19.31
C GLY A 257 -23.71 30.69 19.13
N GLU A 258 -22.98 30.40 20.22
CA GLU A 258 -21.61 29.87 20.13
C GLU A 258 -21.61 28.42 19.63
N VAL A 259 -22.58 27.60 20.07
CA VAL A 259 -22.80 26.24 19.54
C VAL A 259 -23.05 26.30 18.03
N ASP A 260 -23.89 27.22 17.58
CA ASP A 260 -24.24 27.38 16.16
C ASP A 260 -23.04 27.76 15.30
N HIS A 261 -22.24 28.73 15.76
CA HIS A 261 -21.02 29.14 15.06
C HIS A 261 -20.00 28.01 14.95
N VAL A 262 -19.78 27.27 16.04
CA VAL A 262 -18.84 26.15 16.09
C VAL A 262 -19.30 25.01 15.18
N ALA A 263 -20.59 24.66 15.21
CA ALA A 263 -21.14 23.61 14.36
C ALA A 263 -21.12 23.97 12.87
N LEU A 264 -21.42 25.22 12.52
CA LEU A 264 -21.28 25.71 11.15
C LEU A 264 -19.81 25.67 10.67
N LEU A 265 -18.89 26.12 11.52
CA LEU A 265 -17.45 26.11 11.24
C LEU A 265 -16.96 24.67 11.01
N ALA A 266 -17.42 23.71 11.81
CA ALA A 266 -17.11 22.29 11.67
C ALA A 266 -17.62 21.70 10.34
N ILE A 267 -18.85 22.05 9.94
CA ILE A 267 -19.41 21.62 8.64
C ILE A 267 -18.57 22.18 7.50
N VAL A 268 -18.32 23.49 7.50
CA VAL A 268 -17.53 24.16 6.45
C VAL A 268 -16.12 23.59 6.38
N SER A 269 -15.45 23.41 7.51
CA SER A 269 -14.08 22.90 7.56
C SER A 269 -13.98 21.45 7.07
N THR A 270 -14.96 20.61 7.45
CA THR A 270 -15.04 19.22 7.03
C THR A 270 -15.37 19.12 5.55
N LEU A 271 -16.31 19.92 5.04
CA LEU A 271 -16.67 19.95 3.62
C LEU A 271 -15.51 20.41 2.73
N ILE A 272 -14.75 21.43 3.13
CA ILE A 272 -13.57 21.87 2.36
C ILE A 272 -12.49 20.78 2.37
N SER A 273 -12.27 20.11 3.52
CA SER A 273 -11.32 19.00 3.63
C SER A 273 -11.71 17.79 2.79
N ALA A 274 -13.01 17.51 2.75
CA ALA A 274 -13.63 16.44 1.98
C ALA A 274 -13.58 16.76 0.47
N LEU A 275 -14.24 17.84 0.04
CA LEU A 275 -14.44 18.19 -1.37
C LEU A 275 -13.24 18.88 -2.00
N GLY A 276 -12.71 19.90 -1.32
CA GLY A 276 -11.74 20.83 -1.90
C GLY A 276 -10.37 20.22 -2.14
N LEU A 277 -9.98 19.19 -1.38
CA LEU A 277 -8.61 18.68 -1.36
C LEU A 277 -8.44 17.26 -1.95
N LYS A 278 -9.50 16.66 -2.50
CA LYS A 278 -9.50 15.30 -3.09
C LYS A 278 -8.93 14.22 -2.14
N ASN A 279 -9.06 14.41 -0.83
CA ASN A 279 -8.55 13.47 0.20
C ASN A 279 -9.32 12.13 0.23
N HIS A 280 -10.50 12.06 -0.38
CA HIS A 280 -11.40 10.90 -0.36
C HIS A 280 -10.81 9.62 -0.96
N ALA A 281 -9.97 9.73 -2.00
CA ALA A 281 -9.48 8.56 -2.73
C ALA A 281 -8.43 7.74 -1.97
N ARG A 282 -7.79 8.28 -0.92
CA ARG A 282 -6.78 7.57 -0.12
C ARG A 282 -7.37 7.01 1.18
N ILE A 283 -8.13 7.80 1.93
CA ILE A 283 -8.80 7.34 3.14
C ILE A 283 -9.86 6.27 2.83
N GLY A 284 -10.56 6.39 1.69
CA GLY A 284 -11.52 5.38 1.21
C GLY A 284 -10.90 4.01 0.92
N LYS A 285 -9.58 3.92 0.64
CA LYS A 285 -8.89 2.63 0.44
C LYS A 285 -8.72 1.83 1.73
N ALA A 286 -8.66 2.51 2.87
CA ALA A 286 -8.59 1.88 4.18
C ALA A 286 -9.99 1.56 4.77
N MET A 287 -11.01 2.28 4.32
CA MET A 287 -12.35 2.31 4.93
C MET A 287 -13.43 1.76 4.00
N ARG A 288 -13.23 0.58 3.41
CA ARG A 288 -14.27 -0.11 2.64
C ARG A 288 -15.30 -0.76 3.55
N LEU A 289 -16.18 0.06 4.13
CA LEU A 289 -17.46 -0.43 4.66
C LEU A 289 -18.39 -0.66 3.46
N ALA A 290 -18.57 -1.94 3.10
CA ALA A 290 -19.40 -2.35 1.96
C ALA A 290 -20.85 -1.81 2.03
N TYR A 291 -21.36 -1.51 3.23
CA TYR A 291 -22.70 -0.95 3.45
C TYR A 291 -22.86 0.54 3.05
N ILE A 292 -21.76 1.28 2.83
CA ILE A 292 -21.77 2.73 2.57
C ILE A 292 -21.27 3.03 1.14
N GLU A 293 -20.93 2.01 0.34
CA GLU A 293 -20.49 2.19 -1.05
C GLU A 293 -21.57 2.78 -1.98
N SER A 294 -22.86 2.72 -1.58
CA SER A 294 -23.98 3.30 -2.33
C SER A 294 -24.21 4.79 -2.08
N LEU A 295 -23.54 5.39 -1.09
CA LEU A 295 -23.66 6.82 -0.80
C LEU A 295 -22.76 7.65 -1.73
N PRO A 296 -23.09 8.93 -1.99
CA PRO A 296 -22.22 9.85 -2.72
C PRO A 296 -20.81 9.85 -2.13
N SER A 297 -19.79 10.06 -2.97
CA SER A 297 -18.35 9.97 -2.62
C SER A 297 -17.89 10.82 -1.43
N LEU A 298 -18.75 11.71 -0.95
CA LEU A 298 -18.59 12.52 0.26
C LEU A 298 -18.82 11.74 1.56
N LEU A 299 -19.81 10.84 1.58
CA LEU A 299 -20.26 10.11 2.77
C LEU A 299 -19.71 8.68 2.81
N SER A 300 -19.03 8.24 1.76
CA SER A 300 -18.31 6.96 1.75
C SER A 300 -17.19 6.89 2.80
N ASN A 301 -16.76 8.04 3.32
CA ASN A 301 -15.89 8.11 4.49
C ASN A 301 -16.77 8.16 5.78
N PRO A 302 -16.81 7.08 6.59
CA PRO A 302 -17.63 7.02 7.79
C PRO A 302 -17.23 8.05 8.86
N ALA A 303 -15.97 8.48 8.90
CA ALA A 303 -15.52 9.50 9.86
C ALA A 303 -16.08 10.88 9.51
N HIS A 304 -15.99 11.29 8.23
CA HIS A 304 -16.58 12.55 7.77
C HIS A 304 -18.11 12.55 7.92
N PHE A 305 -18.76 11.42 7.63
CA PHE A 305 -20.20 11.27 7.87
C PHE A 305 -20.54 11.45 9.35
N LEU A 306 -19.75 10.85 10.26
CA LEU A 306 -19.94 11.01 11.70
C LEU A 306 -19.77 12.47 12.14
N THR A 307 -18.75 13.17 11.64
CA THR A 307 -18.53 14.61 11.91
C THR A 307 -19.70 15.45 11.42
N LEU A 308 -20.09 15.31 10.14
CA LEU A 308 -21.16 16.10 9.53
C LEU A 308 -22.52 15.84 10.19
N SER A 309 -22.83 14.58 10.52
CA SER A 309 -24.07 14.23 11.21
C SER A 309 -24.11 14.80 12.63
N CYS A 310 -23.02 14.70 13.39
CA CYS A 310 -22.92 15.29 14.74
C CYS A 310 -23.04 16.82 14.70
N SER A 311 -22.34 17.51 13.80
CA SER A 311 -22.46 18.96 13.64
C SER A 311 -23.86 19.40 13.23
N THR A 312 -24.53 18.66 12.34
CA THR A 312 -25.90 18.98 11.92
C THR A 312 -26.89 18.80 13.07
N LEU A 313 -26.75 17.73 13.87
CA LEU A 313 -27.59 17.53 15.05
C LEU A 313 -27.38 18.63 16.09
N LEU A 314 -26.14 19.09 16.28
CA LEU A 314 -25.81 20.22 17.16
C LEU A 314 -26.42 21.54 16.69
N LEU A 315 -26.51 21.81 15.39
CA LEU A 315 -27.23 22.99 14.86
C LEU A 315 -28.74 22.93 15.09
N LEU A 316 -29.32 21.73 15.17
CA LEU A 316 -30.75 21.56 15.40
C LEU A 316 -31.10 21.62 16.89
N LEU A 317 -30.15 21.32 17.78
CA LEU A 317 -30.35 21.25 19.24
C LEU A 317 -30.93 22.54 19.85
N PRO A 318 -30.46 23.75 19.48
CA PRO A 318 -30.99 25.01 20.00
C PRO A 318 -32.46 25.30 19.66
N LEU A 319 -33.03 24.61 18.67
CA LEU A 319 -34.45 24.74 18.30
C LEU A 319 -35.39 23.97 19.25
N LEU A 320 -34.85 23.17 20.18
CA LEU A 320 -35.60 22.37 21.15
C LEU A 320 -35.65 23.04 22.54
N SER A 321 -36.60 22.60 23.38
CA SER A 321 -36.75 23.11 24.75
C SER A 321 -35.48 22.90 25.61
N LEU A 322 -35.21 23.83 26.54
CA LEU A 322 -34.02 23.84 27.41
C LEU A 322 -33.80 22.55 28.23
N LYS A 323 -34.88 21.87 28.67
CA LYS A 323 -34.77 20.58 29.36
C LYS A 323 -34.35 19.46 28.41
N LEU A 324 -34.93 19.43 27.21
CA LEU A 324 -34.64 18.42 26.20
C LEU A 324 -33.20 18.55 25.69
N TYR A 325 -32.69 19.79 25.58
CA TYR A 325 -31.30 20.09 25.22
C TYR A 325 -30.28 19.34 26.09
N THR A 326 -30.38 19.45 27.41
CA THR A 326 -29.38 18.83 28.32
C THR A 326 -29.37 17.31 28.28
N TRP A 327 -30.52 16.68 28.05
CA TRP A 327 -30.60 15.23 27.91
C TRP A 327 -30.08 14.78 26.54
N LEU A 328 -30.45 15.52 25.49
CA LEU A 328 -30.04 15.22 24.12
C LEU A 328 -28.55 15.45 23.89
N ASP A 329 -27.94 16.46 24.52
CA ASP A 329 -26.49 16.71 24.51
C ASP A 329 -25.71 15.49 25.06
N ARG A 330 -26.16 14.94 26.20
CA ARG A 330 -25.54 13.73 26.79
C ARG A 330 -25.74 12.50 25.92
N LEU A 331 -26.93 12.31 25.36
CA LEU A 331 -27.22 11.19 24.48
C LEU A 331 -26.38 11.27 23.19
N LEU A 332 -26.28 12.47 22.61
CA LEU A 332 -25.49 12.74 21.41
C LEU A 332 -23.99 12.52 21.68
N SER A 333 -23.50 12.95 22.84
CA SER A 333 -22.12 12.70 23.28
C SER A 333 -21.83 11.20 23.40
N LEU A 334 -22.69 10.44 24.11
CA LEU A 334 -22.53 8.99 24.25
C LEU A 334 -22.60 8.27 22.90
N GLY A 335 -23.59 8.62 22.06
CA GLY A 335 -23.75 8.06 20.72
C GLY A 335 -22.52 8.33 19.84
N THR A 336 -21.96 9.54 19.92
CA THR A 336 -20.73 9.92 19.23
C THR A 336 -19.55 9.09 19.74
N GLY A 337 -19.37 8.97 21.06
CA GLY A 337 -18.29 8.18 21.66
C GLY A 337 -18.35 6.70 21.29
N PHE A 338 -19.54 6.08 21.34
CA PHE A 338 -19.72 4.69 20.90
C PHE A 338 -19.42 4.52 19.40
N SER A 339 -19.85 5.47 18.57
CA SER A 339 -19.56 5.45 17.14
C SER A 339 -18.06 5.56 16.85
N MET A 340 -17.34 6.43 17.58
CA MET A 340 -15.88 6.56 17.51
C MET A 340 -15.17 5.27 17.94
N CYS A 341 -15.59 4.64 19.05
CA CYS A 341 -15.02 3.37 19.48
C CYS A 341 -15.28 2.25 18.46
N ALA A 342 -16.51 2.12 17.97
CA ALA A 342 -16.88 1.10 16.98
C ALA A 342 -16.07 1.26 15.68
N LEU A 343 -15.97 2.49 15.16
CA LEU A 343 -15.16 2.80 13.99
C LEU A 343 -13.67 2.56 14.26
N GLY A 344 -13.17 2.96 15.43
CA GLY A 344 -11.80 2.71 15.87
C GLY A 344 -11.45 1.21 15.90
N VAL A 345 -12.29 0.38 16.51
CA VAL A 345 -12.10 -1.08 16.54
C VAL A 345 -12.13 -1.68 15.14
N TYR A 346 -13.08 -1.26 14.30
CA TYR A 346 -13.18 -1.71 12.91
C TYR A 346 -11.87 -1.41 12.14
N LEU A 347 -11.37 -0.19 12.26
CA LEU A 347 -10.12 0.23 11.62
C LEU A 347 -8.90 -0.50 12.18
N VAL A 348 -8.78 -0.62 13.50
CA VAL A 348 -7.71 -1.37 14.16
C VAL A 348 -7.66 -2.81 13.66
N LYS A 349 -8.81 -3.49 13.50
CA LYS A 349 -8.87 -4.85 12.98
C LYS A 349 -8.41 -4.93 11.52
N ASN A 350 -8.88 -4.02 10.66
CA ASN A 350 -8.53 -4.02 9.24
C ASN A 350 -7.06 -3.65 8.99
N LEU A 351 -6.62 -2.50 9.51
CA LEU A 351 -5.24 -2.05 9.37
C LEU A 351 -4.27 -2.96 10.13
N GLY A 352 -4.66 -3.45 11.31
CA GLY A 352 -3.89 -4.41 12.10
C GLY A 352 -3.70 -5.75 11.37
N SER A 353 -4.73 -6.25 10.68
CA SER A 353 -4.63 -7.46 9.85
C SER A 353 -3.58 -7.30 8.75
N MET A 354 -3.56 -6.15 8.05
CA MET A 354 -2.54 -5.83 7.06
C MET A 354 -1.14 -5.76 7.68
N LEU A 355 -1.00 -5.13 8.86
CA LEU A 355 0.28 -5.08 9.58
C LEU A 355 0.77 -6.47 10.03
N LEU A 356 -0.15 -7.35 10.40
CA LEU A 356 0.12 -8.75 10.77
C LEU A 356 0.32 -9.67 9.56
N MET A 357 0.41 -9.13 8.34
CA MET A 357 0.59 -9.90 7.11
C MET A 357 -0.53 -10.94 6.95
N SER A 358 -1.76 -10.50 7.13
CA SER A 358 -2.97 -11.28 6.85
C SER A 358 -3.73 -10.65 5.68
N TYR A 359 -4.63 -11.43 5.08
CA TYR A 359 -5.55 -10.94 4.05
C TYR A 359 -6.97 -10.99 4.61
N SER A 360 -7.59 -9.83 4.79
CA SER A 360 -8.96 -9.68 5.33
C SER A 360 -9.99 -9.44 4.23
N GLY A 361 -9.80 -10.02 3.03
CA GLY A 361 -10.70 -9.83 1.89
C GLY A 361 -12.17 -10.09 2.23
N THR A 362 -13.05 -9.36 1.53
CA THR A 362 -14.49 -9.24 1.80
C THR A 362 -15.20 -10.59 1.88
N ASP A 363 -16.04 -10.75 2.92
CA ASP A 363 -16.91 -11.90 3.22
C ASP A 363 -17.95 -12.24 2.12
N THR A 364 -17.90 -11.55 0.98
CA THR A 364 -18.76 -11.80 -0.19
C THR A 364 -18.20 -12.96 -1.04
N GLY A 365 -18.27 -14.18 -0.49
CA GLY A 365 -18.44 -15.45 -1.23
C GLY A 365 -17.36 -15.95 -2.20
N SER A 366 -16.31 -15.19 -2.53
CA SER A 366 -15.16 -15.66 -3.32
C SER A 366 -13.87 -15.38 -2.58
N GLY A 367 -13.72 -16.03 -1.43
CA GLY A 367 -12.59 -15.83 -0.54
C GLY A 367 -11.34 -16.57 -1.01
N VAL A 368 -10.24 -16.42 -0.26
CA VAL A 368 -9.01 -17.21 -0.44
C VAL A 368 -9.31 -18.72 -0.43
N SER A 369 -10.29 -19.14 0.36
CA SER A 369 -10.75 -20.54 0.43
C SER A 369 -11.27 -21.06 -0.91
N ASP A 370 -12.08 -20.27 -1.63
CA ASP A 370 -12.62 -20.68 -2.93
C ASP A 370 -11.53 -20.77 -3.99
N VAL A 371 -10.58 -19.83 -3.98
CA VAL A 371 -9.40 -19.87 -4.87
C VAL A 371 -8.56 -21.10 -4.59
N LEU A 372 -8.33 -21.45 -3.32
CA LEU A 372 -7.61 -22.67 -2.96
C LEU A 372 -8.35 -23.93 -3.34
N ARG A 373 -9.68 -23.94 -3.24
CA ARG A 373 -10.51 -25.06 -3.72
C ARG A 373 -10.39 -25.24 -5.23
N ASP A 374 -10.46 -24.14 -5.99
CA ASP A 374 -10.30 -24.17 -7.45
C ASP A 374 -8.89 -24.68 -7.84
N ILE A 375 -7.83 -24.25 -7.14
CA ILE A 375 -6.46 -24.74 -7.36
C ILE A 375 -6.34 -26.24 -7.05
N ARG A 376 -6.94 -26.71 -5.95
CA ARG A 376 -6.95 -28.15 -5.58
C ARG A 376 -7.73 -29.02 -6.57
N SER A 377 -8.70 -28.45 -7.27
CA SER A 377 -9.49 -29.19 -8.27
C SER A 377 -8.74 -29.44 -9.58
N ASP A 378 -7.57 -28.83 -9.78
CA ASP A 378 -6.78 -29.04 -10.98
C ASP A 378 -6.15 -30.43 -10.99
N PRO A 379 -6.31 -31.22 -12.08
CA PRO A 379 -5.80 -32.59 -12.15
C PRO A 379 -4.29 -32.72 -12.05
N GLN A 380 -3.53 -31.63 -12.28
CA GLN A 380 -2.07 -31.62 -12.16
C GLN A 380 -1.60 -31.33 -10.72
N VAL A 381 -2.51 -30.91 -9.83
CA VAL A 381 -2.22 -30.63 -8.42
C VAL A 381 -2.55 -31.85 -7.59
N VAL A 382 -1.54 -32.41 -6.93
CA VAL A 382 -1.70 -33.54 -6.01
C VAL A 382 -2.04 -33.03 -4.61
N ASP A 383 -1.31 -32.01 -4.15
CA ASP A 383 -1.57 -31.37 -2.86
C ASP A 383 -1.09 -29.91 -2.83
N VAL A 384 -1.63 -29.13 -1.88
CA VAL A 384 -1.21 -27.76 -1.58
C VAL A 384 -0.45 -27.77 -0.26
N GLU A 385 0.87 -27.89 -0.32
CA GLU A 385 1.76 -27.97 0.85
C GLU A 385 1.70 -26.69 1.71
N GLU A 386 1.69 -25.52 1.05
CA GLU A 386 1.70 -24.23 1.74
C GLU A 386 0.98 -23.17 0.91
N ALA A 387 0.15 -22.37 1.58
CA ALA A 387 -0.60 -21.30 0.96
C ALA A 387 -0.64 -20.08 1.89
N LYS A 388 0.04 -19.00 1.50
CA LYS A 388 0.12 -17.76 2.27
C LYS A 388 -0.36 -16.59 1.44
N PHE A 389 -1.41 -15.92 1.92
CA PHE A 389 -2.01 -14.74 1.28
C PHE A 389 -1.99 -13.59 2.27
N TRP A 390 -1.50 -12.43 1.85
CA TRP A 390 -1.51 -11.24 2.71
C TRP A 390 -1.53 -9.96 1.90
N GLN A 391 -1.99 -8.89 2.54
CA GLN A 391 -1.93 -7.55 1.99
C GLN A 391 -0.70 -6.82 2.53
N VAL A 392 0.11 -6.22 1.65
CA VAL A 392 1.34 -5.51 2.06
C VAL A 392 1.04 -4.05 2.38
N HIS A 393 0.32 -3.39 1.47
CA HIS A 393 -0.20 -2.03 1.57
C HIS A 393 -1.43 -1.91 0.66
N TYR A 394 -2.11 -0.76 0.64
CA TYR A 394 -3.41 -0.61 -0.03
C TYR A 394 -3.44 -1.04 -1.51
N GLY A 395 -2.30 -0.93 -2.21
CA GLY A 395 -2.18 -1.23 -3.63
C GLY A 395 -1.58 -2.59 -3.98
N LEU A 396 -1.09 -3.36 -3.01
CA LEU A 396 -0.35 -4.61 -3.25
C LEU A 396 -0.75 -5.74 -2.30
N CYS A 397 -1.12 -6.86 -2.89
CA CYS A 397 -1.35 -8.14 -2.26
C CYS A 397 -0.31 -9.16 -2.73
N MET A 398 0.02 -10.11 -1.86
CA MET A 398 0.96 -11.19 -2.12
C MET A 398 0.26 -12.54 -1.95
N ALA A 399 0.57 -13.46 -2.86
CA ALA A 399 0.20 -14.87 -2.74
C ALA A 399 1.44 -15.74 -2.94
N ASN A 400 1.85 -16.45 -1.90
CA ASN A 400 2.93 -17.43 -1.96
C ASN A 400 2.36 -18.82 -1.78
N ILE A 401 2.53 -19.67 -2.78
CA ILE A 401 1.93 -21.00 -2.81
C ILE A 401 3.00 -22.04 -3.16
N ARG A 402 3.00 -23.13 -2.40
CA ARG A 402 3.76 -24.36 -2.68
C ARG A 402 2.78 -25.45 -3.06
N LEU A 403 2.97 -26.00 -4.25
CA LEU A 403 2.14 -27.07 -4.78
C LEU A 403 2.98 -28.31 -5.00
N GLN A 404 2.43 -29.45 -4.59
CA GLN A 404 2.88 -30.75 -5.02
C GLN A 404 2.14 -31.10 -6.30
N VAL A 405 2.90 -31.36 -7.37
CA VAL A 405 2.33 -31.47 -8.73
C VAL A 405 2.78 -32.75 -9.44
N ASN A 406 1.92 -33.21 -10.34
CA ASN A 406 2.19 -34.28 -11.28
C ASN A 406 2.01 -33.77 -12.72
N GLY A 407 2.93 -34.13 -13.61
CA GLY A 407 2.83 -33.76 -15.03
C GLY A 407 4.14 -33.33 -15.68
N SER A 408 4.08 -33.17 -17.00
CA SER A 408 5.18 -32.72 -17.87
C SER A 408 5.54 -31.25 -17.61
N GLU A 409 6.77 -30.85 -17.97
CA GLU A 409 7.24 -29.45 -17.88
C GLU A 409 6.26 -28.44 -18.51
N GLU A 410 5.74 -28.75 -19.70
CA GLU A 410 4.77 -27.90 -20.41
C GLU A 410 3.46 -27.74 -19.63
N GLY A 411 3.01 -28.81 -18.98
CA GLY A 411 1.86 -28.79 -18.08
C GLY A 411 2.09 -27.86 -16.89
N LEU A 412 3.28 -27.91 -16.29
CA LEU A 412 3.64 -27.07 -15.14
C LEU A 412 3.69 -25.58 -15.47
N VAL A 413 4.13 -25.21 -16.67
CA VAL A 413 4.09 -23.81 -17.14
C VAL A 413 2.65 -23.33 -17.28
N ARG A 414 1.78 -24.13 -17.91
CA ARG A 414 0.34 -23.82 -18.05
C ARG A 414 -0.36 -23.72 -16.69
N LEU A 415 -0.05 -24.64 -15.76
CA LEU A 415 -0.57 -24.61 -14.41
C LEU A 415 -0.18 -23.32 -13.69
N ARG A 416 1.09 -22.88 -13.80
CA ARG A 416 1.56 -21.63 -13.19
C ARG A 416 0.77 -20.43 -13.70
N GLU A 417 0.57 -20.33 -15.01
CA GLU A 417 -0.20 -19.26 -15.63
C GLU A 417 -1.67 -19.28 -15.18
N LYS A 418 -2.29 -20.47 -15.17
CA LYS A 418 -3.67 -20.69 -14.74
C LYS A 418 -3.87 -20.29 -13.27
N VAL A 419 -3.01 -20.74 -12.37
CA VAL A 419 -3.07 -20.40 -10.93
C VAL A 419 -2.90 -18.89 -10.74
N THR A 420 -1.90 -18.29 -11.39
CA THR A 420 -1.66 -16.84 -11.33
C THR A 420 -2.86 -16.05 -11.82
N SER A 421 -3.44 -16.45 -12.95
CA SER A 421 -4.65 -15.83 -13.51
C SER A 421 -5.86 -15.99 -12.61
N THR A 422 -6.03 -17.17 -11.99
CA THR A 422 -7.17 -17.44 -11.09
C THR A 422 -7.13 -16.53 -9.88
N ILE A 423 -5.96 -16.41 -9.23
CA ILE A 423 -5.75 -15.52 -8.08
C ILE A 423 -6.03 -14.07 -8.48
N ARG A 424 -5.47 -13.60 -9.59
CA ARG A 424 -5.68 -12.23 -10.07
C ARG A 424 -7.15 -11.96 -10.41
N ASN A 425 -7.80 -12.85 -11.16
CA ASN A 425 -9.17 -12.61 -11.61
C ASN A 425 -10.17 -12.67 -10.44
N ARG A 426 -9.99 -13.60 -9.50
CA ARG A 426 -10.91 -13.78 -8.36
C ARG A 426 -10.66 -12.78 -7.24
N LEU A 427 -9.40 -12.54 -6.86
CA LEU A 427 -9.08 -11.72 -5.69
C LEU A 427 -8.79 -10.26 -6.01
N ALA A 428 -8.42 -9.91 -7.25
CA ALA A 428 -8.24 -8.51 -7.64
C ALA A 428 -9.56 -7.82 -8.03
N GLY A 429 -10.68 -8.53 -8.14
CA GLY A 429 -11.97 -7.97 -8.56
C GLY A 429 -12.20 -7.93 -10.08
N GLY A 430 -11.61 -8.87 -10.82
CA GLY A 430 -11.77 -8.99 -12.27
C GLY A 430 -10.91 -8.05 -13.11
N TYR A 431 -10.81 -8.34 -14.42
CA TYR A 431 -10.02 -7.55 -15.38
C TYR A 431 -10.56 -6.12 -15.46
N GLY A 432 -9.72 -5.12 -15.20
CA GLY A 432 -10.01 -3.70 -15.41
C GLY A 432 -10.82 -2.99 -14.30
N LEU A 433 -11.40 -3.71 -13.34
CA LEU A 433 -12.12 -3.11 -12.19
C LEU A 433 -11.30 -3.13 -10.88
N GLY A 434 -10.26 -3.94 -10.81
CA GLY A 434 -9.44 -4.13 -9.61
C GLY A 434 -8.45 -3.01 -9.34
N SER A 435 -8.57 -2.35 -8.17
CA SER A 435 -7.56 -1.36 -7.72
C SER A 435 -6.32 -1.97 -7.07
N GLN A 436 -6.33 -3.28 -6.75
CA GLN A 436 -5.28 -3.96 -6.00
C GLN A 436 -4.43 -4.87 -6.90
N LYS A 437 -3.11 -4.63 -6.92
CA LYS A 437 -2.14 -5.46 -7.64
C LYS A 437 -1.87 -6.74 -6.85
N TRP A 438 -1.81 -7.87 -7.54
CA TRP A 438 -1.42 -9.17 -6.94
C TRP A 438 -0.10 -9.67 -7.50
N GLU A 439 0.85 -9.90 -6.60
CA GLU A 439 2.12 -10.58 -6.87
C GLU A 439 2.04 -12.03 -6.38
N VAL A 440 2.21 -12.97 -7.32
CA VAL A 440 2.05 -14.41 -7.07
C VAL A 440 3.40 -15.09 -7.23
N SER A 441 3.83 -15.81 -6.19
CA SER A 441 5.00 -16.67 -6.21
C SER A 441 4.54 -18.12 -6.08
N LEU A 442 4.89 -18.93 -7.09
CA LEU A 442 4.50 -20.34 -7.15
C LEU A 442 5.75 -21.22 -7.16
N GLN A 443 5.88 -22.04 -6.13
CA GLN A 443 6.86 -23.11 -6.05
C GLN A 443 6.18 -24.44 -6.36
N LEU A 444 6.70 -25.13 -7.37
CA LEU A 444 6.18 -26.41 -7.84
C LEU A 444 7.18 -27.50 -7.46
N THR A 445 6.73 -28.46 -6.66
CA THR A 445 7.52 -29.63 -6.26
C THR A 445 6.90 -30.85 -6.93
N ARG A 446 7.67 -31.58 -7.75
CA ARG A 446 7.20 -32.83 -8.33
C ARG A 446 7.10 -33.91 -7.26
N VAL A 447 6.06 -34.72 -7.33
CA VAL A 447 6.02 -35.99 -6.60
C VAL A 447 7.14 -36.87 -7.17
N THR A 448 8.17 -37.13 -6.39
CA THR A 448 9.11 -38.21 -6.68
C THR A 448 8.46 -39.51 -6.24
N GLU A 449 8.26 -40.44 -7.19
CA GLU A 449 7.81 -41.81 -6.91
C GLU A 449 8.72 -42.52 -5.90
#